data_AF-A0A8B8KTL6-F1
#
_entry.id   AF-A0A8B8KTL6-F1
#
_cell.length_a   1.000
_cell.length_b   1.000
_cell.length_c   1.000
_cell.angle_alpha   90.00
_cell.angle_beta   90.00
_cell.angle_gamma   90.00
#
_symmetry.space_group_name_H-M   'P 1'
#
loop_
_entity.id
_entity.type
_entity.pdbx_description
1 polymer ?
#
loop_
_entity_poly.entity_id
_entity_poly.type
_entity_poly.pdbx_seq_one_letter_code
_entity_poly.pdbx_strand_id
1 'polypeptide(L)'
;MHHSHQYPLPCLYCHPYSYIRMVQNLIERCMLFHMSQDQCIKALAEHAGIKPLVTVTVWKELQKENKEFFRAYLQVVSPRPFMSRYFQRGPRLARRKHWK
;
A
#
# COMPACT_ATOMS: atom_id res chain seq x y z
N MET A 1 19.62 26.66 -5.81
CA MET A 1 18.32 25.95 -5.82
C MET A 1 18.33 25.02 -7.02
N HIS A 2 18.69 23.75 -6.83
CA HIS A 2 18.78 22.77 -7.93
C HIS A 2 17.63 21.79 -7.79
N HIS A 3 16.55 21.99 -8.57
CA HIS A 3 15.56 20.95 -8.84
C HIS A 3 15.47 20.77 -10.36
N SER A 4 16.57 20.31 -10.96
CA SER A 4 16.60 19.86 -12.34
C SER A 4 16.69 18.34 -12.37
N HIS A 5 15.55 17.69 -12.18
CA HIS A 5 15.34 16.32 -12.67
C HIS A 5 14.08 16.29 -13.52
N GLN A 6 14.08 17.12 -14.58
CA GLN A 6 13.15 16.97 -15.68
C GLN A 6 13.67 15.84 -16.59
N TYR A 7 13.58 14.60 -16.13
CA TYR A 7 13.59 13.48 -17.05
C TYR A 7 12.24 13.51 -17.77
N PRO A 8 12.17 13.77 -19.09
CA PRO A 8 10.90 13.67 -19.79
C PRO A 8 10.44 12.22 -19.67
N LEU A 9 9.32 12.01 -18.98
CA LEU A 9 8.74 10.69 -18.85
C LEU A 9 8.57 10.11 -20.26
N PRO A 10 8.95 8.84 -20.50
CA PRO A 10 8.80 8.21 -21.80
C PRO A 10 7.34 8.33 -22.27
N CYS A 11 7.13 8.69 -23.52
CA CYS A 11 5.78 8.78 -24.05
C CYS A 11 5.15 7.37 -24.11
N LEU A 12 3.97 7.21 -23.51
CA LEU A 12 3.18 5.97 -23.56
C LEU A 12 2.93 5.49 -25.01
N TYR A 13 2.76 6.42 -25.95
CA TYR A 13 2.44 6.09 -27.34
C TYR A 13 3.67 5.78 -28.19
N CYS A 14 4.81 6.41 -27.90
CA CYS A 14 6.04 6.20 -28.68
C CYS A 14 6.85 5.01 -28.16
N HIS A 15 6.86 4.80 -26.84
CA HIS A 15 7.66 3.76 -26.17
C HIS A 15 6.86 3.11 -25.04
N PRO A 16 5.78 2.37 -25.36
CA PRO A 16 4.85 1.83 -24.36
C PRO A 16 5.55 0.91 -23.36
N TYR A 17 6.50 0.10 -23.82
CA TYR A 17 7.26 -0.81 -22.97
C TYR A 17 8.11 -0.09 -21.92
N SER A 18 8.88 0.91 -22.34
CA SER A 18 9.72 1.72 -21.43
C SER A 18 8.87 2.49 -20.42
N TYR A 19 7.71 2.98 -20.85
CA TYR A 19 6.76 3.66 -19.96
C TYR A 19 6.18 2.72 -18.90
N ILE A 20 5.71 1.53 -19.30
CA ILE A 20 5.18 0.54 -18.36
C ILE A 20 6.26 0.10 -17.36
N ARG A 21 7.49 -0.18 -17.83
CA ARG A 21 8.62 -0.52 -16.95
C ARG A 21 8.95 0.58 -15.96
N MET A 22 8.92 1.84 -16.39
CA MET A 22 9.13 2.97 -15.49
C MET A 22 8.01 3.05 -14.43
N VAL A 23 6.74 2.90 -14.82
CA VAL A 23 5.61 2.90 -13.88
C VAL A 23 5.73 1.74 -12.88
N GLN A 24 6.14 0.55 -13.34
CA GLN A 24 6.41 -0.59 -12.47
C GLN A 24 7.50 -0.26 -11.43
N ASN A 25 8.64 0.29 -11.85
CA ASN A 25 9.73 0.66 -10.92
C ASN A 25 9.27 1.70 -9.88
N LEU A 26 8.39 2.62 -10.28
CA LEU A 26 7.83 3.62 -9.36
C LEU A 26 6.85 2.99 -8.37
N ILE A 27 6.04 2.03 -8.81
CA ILE A 27 5.17 1.23 -7.96
C ILE A 27 6.00 0.43 -6.94
N GLU A 28 7.07 -0.22 -7.37
CA GLU A 28 7.98 -0.97 -6.49
C GLU A 28 8.60 -0.05 -5.43
N ARG A 29 9.00 1.18 -5.80
CA ARG A 29 9.47 2.18 -4.84
C ARG A 29 8.38 2.56 -3.84
N CYS A 30 7.14 2.80 -4.28
CA CYS A 30 6.02 3.04 -3.37
C CYS A 30 5.79 1.86 -2.41
N MET A 31 6.00 0.63 -2.89
CA MET A 31 5.88 -0.56 -2.04
C MET A 31 6.92 -0.61 -0.94
N LEU A 32 8.17 -0.24 -1.23
CA LEU A 32 9.24 -0.14 -0.24
C LEU A 32 8.93 0.87 0.88
N PHE A 33 8.12 1.89 0.59
CA PHE A 33 7.63 2.84 1.59
C PHE A 33 6.36 2.37 2.32
N HIS A 34 5.94 1.11 2.17
CA HIS A 34 4.73 0.53 2.77
C HIS A 34 3.44 1.31 2.45
N MET A 35 3.37 1.91 1.26
CA MET A 35 2.19 2.67 0.84
C MET A 35 1.05 1.74 0.40
N SER A 36 -0.19 2.08 0.78
CA SER A 36 -1.36 1.42 0.20
C SER A 36 -1.50 1.73 -1.29
N GLN A 37 -2.31 0.95 -2.01
CA GLN A 37 -2.58 1.18 -3.42
C GLN A 37 -3.08 2.61 -3.68
N ASP A 38 -3.98 3.13 -2.85
CA ASP A 38 -4.50 4.50 -2.99
C ASP A 38 -3.43 5.57 -2.77
N GLN A 39 -2.56 5.35 -1.79
CA GLN A 39 -1.42 6.25 -1.53
C GLN A 39 -0.43 6.24 -2.69
N CYS A 40 -0.13 5.05 -3.25
CA CYS A 40 0.69 4.90 -4.44
C CYS A 40 0.08 5.65 -5.64
N ILE A 41 -1.22 5.52 -5.88
CA ILE A 41 -1.91 6.20 -6.99
C ILE A 41 -1.81 7.72 -6.86
N LYS A 42 -2.10 8.26 -5.66
CA LYS A 42 -2.03 9.70 -5.40
C LYS A 42 -0.60 10.23 -5.55
N ALA A 43 0.37 9.55 -4.93
CA ALA A 43 1.77 9.95 -4.99
C ALA A 43 2.31 9.97 -6.43
N LEU A 44 1.96 8.99 -7.26
CA LEU A 44 2.40 8.95 -8.65
C LEU A 44 1.69 9.97 -9.54
N ALA A 45 0.43 10.31 -9.24
CA ALA A 45 -0.27 11.38 -9.93
C ALA A 45 0.33 12.76 -9.59
N GLU A 46 0.60 13.02 -8.30
CA GLU A 46 1.09 14.31 -7.82
C GLU A 46 2.58 14.55 -8.13
N HIS A 47 3.44 13.56 -7.89
CA HIS A 47 4.88 13.72 -8.00
C HIS A 47 5.44 13.35 -9.38
N ALA A 48 4.79 12.42 -10.09
CA ALA A 48 5.26 11.93 -11.37
C ALA A 48 4.29 12.25 -12.53
N GLY A 49 3.16 12.92 -12.29
CA GLY A 49 2.20 13.27 -13.35
C GLY A 49 1.62 12.05 -14.09
N ILE A 50 1.69 10.85 -13.50
CA ILE A 50 1.20 9.62 -14.12
C ILE A 50 -0.32 9.56 -13.96
N LYS A 51 -1.02 9.28 -15.07
CA LYS A 51 -2.48 9.11 -15.04
C LYS A 51 -2.86 7.97 -14.07
N PRO A 52 -3.76 8.20 -13.09
CA PRO A 52 -4.19 7.18 -12.14
C PRO A 52 -4.63 5.86 -12.78
N LEU A 53 -5.30 5.93 -13.94
CA LEU A 53 -5.74 4.77 -14.70
C LEU A 53 -4.58 3.85 -15.11
N VAL A 54 -3.44 4.43 -15.49
CA VAL A 54 -2.23 3.68 -15.86
C VAL A 54 -1.72 2.95 -14.62
N THR A 55 -1.54 3.66 -13.50
CA THR A 55 -1.07 3.09 -12.24
C THR A 55 -1.96 1.94 -11.77
N VAL A 56 -3.29 2.12 -11.80
CA VAL A 56 -4.26 1.07 -11.43
C VAL A 56 -4.12 -0.15 -12.33
N THR A 57 -3.95 0.06 -13.64
CA THR A 57 -3.84 -1.04 -14.60
C THR A 57 -2.55 -1.83 -14.37
N VAL A 58 -1.41 -1.15 -14.29
CA VAL A 58 -0.12 -1.81 -14.05
C VAL A 58 -0.11 -2.52 -12.70
N TRP A 59 -0.64 -1.89 -11.66
CA TRP A 59 -0.76 -2.50 -10.33
C TRP A 59 -1.62 -3.76 -10.32
N LYS A 60 -2.73 -3.79 -11.08
CA LYS A 60 -3.58 -4.99 -11.23
C LYS A 60 -2.87 -6.12 -11.96
N GLU A 61 -2.12 -5.82 -13.01
CA GLU A 61 -1.35 -6.85 -13.72
C GLU A 61 -0.23 -7.43 -12.84
N LEU A 62 0.50 -6.57 -12.11
CA LEU A 62 1.50 -7.03 -11.12
C LEU A 62 0.91 -7.94 -10.04
N GLN A 63 -0.30 -7.62 -9.55
CA GLN A 63 -1.03 -8.47 -8.60
C GLN A 63 -1.37 -9.85 -9.17
N LYS A 64 -1.77 -9.91 -10.44
CA LYS A 64 -2.13 -11.19 -11.09
C LYS A 64 -0.91 -12.09 -11.26
N GLU A 65 0.23 -11.51 -11.62
CA GLU A 65 1.49 -12.25 -11.81
C GLU A 65 2.11 -12.68 -10.48
N ASN A 66 2.02 -11.85 -9.43
CA ASN A 66 2.73 -12.07 -8.15
C ASN A 66 1.79 -12.17 -6.95
N LYS A 67 0.76 -13.02 -7.04
CA LYS A 67 -0.32 -13.11 -6.03
C LYS A 67 0.17 -13.31 -4.60
N GLU A 68 1.12 -14.20 -4.38
CA GLU A 68 1.64 -14.51 -3.04
C GLU A 68 2.40 -13.32 -2.42
N PHE A 69 3.17 -12.59 -3.23
CA PHE A 69 3.85 -11.38 -2.78
C PHE A 69 2.84 -10.32 -2.32
N PHE A 70 1.83 -10.03 -3.14
CA PHE A 70 0.82 -9.02 -2.80
C PHE A 70 -0.03 -9.43 -1.59
N ARG A 71 -0.29 -10.73 -1.41
CA ARG A 71 -0.98 -11.24 -0.22
C ARG A 71 -0.18 -10.97 1.06
N ALA A 72 1.13 -11.22 1.04
CA ALA A 72 2.01 -10.91 2.17
C ALA A 72 2.14 -9.39 2.39
N TYR A 73 2.30 -8.64 1.30
CA TYR A 73 2.43 -7.18 1.33
C TYR A 73 1.21 -6.50 1.97
N LEU A 74 0.00 -6.90 1.57
CA LEU A 74 -1.24 -6.34 2.11
C LEU A 74 -1.44 -6.64 3.60
N GLN A 75 -0.87 -7.74 4.13
CA GLN A 75 -0.88 -8.02 5.57
C GLN A 75 0.00 -7.07 6.38
N VAL A 76 1.04 -6.52 5.76
CA VAL A 76 1.96 -5.56 6.38
C VAL A 76 1.40 -4.15 6.30
N VAL A 77 0.84 -3.77 5.15
CA VAL A 77 0.31 -2.42 4.89
C VAL A 77 -1.07 -2.21 5.50
N SER A 78 -1.87 -3.27 5.65
CA SER A 78 -3.10 -3.19 6.43
C SER A 78 -2.71 -2.87 7.87
N PRO A 79 -3.19 -1.75 8.45
CA PRO A 79 -3.05 -1.56 9.87
C PRO A 79 -3.76 -2.75 10.51
N ARG A 80 -2.99 -3.65 11.14
CA ARG A 80 -3.58 -4.67 12.00
C ARG A 80 -4.58 -3.92 12.87
N PRO A 81 -5.87 -4.30 12.91
CA PRO A 81 -6.73 -3.77 13.94
C PRO A 81 -5.98 -4.09 15.23
N PHE A 82 -5.51 -3.04 15.91
CA PHE A 82 -4.88 -3.16 17.20
C PHE A 82 -5.90 -3.93 18.01
N MET A 83 -5.66 -5.23 18.22
CA MET A 83 -6.44 -6.07 19.10
C MET A 83 -6.19 -5.48 20.48
N SER A 84 -7.00 -4.48 20.79
CA SER A 84 -7.03 -3.75 22.03
C SER A 84 -7.40 -4.76 23.11
N ARG A 85 -6.41 -5.48 23.63
CA ARG A 85 -6.36 -6.00 25.00
C ARG A 85 -7.66 -6.63 25.54
N TYR A 86 -8.46 -7.27 24.69
CA TYR A 86 -9.63 -8.04 25.11
C TYR A 86 -9.19 -9.43 25.58
N PHE A 87 -8.35 -9.50 26.63
CA PHE A 87 -8.21 -10.71 27.43
C PHE A 87 -8.05 -10.33 28.92
N GLN A 88 -9.10 -10.66 29.67
CA GLN A 88 -9.15 -11.02 31.09
C GLN A 88 -9.03 -9.92 32.17
N ARG A 89 -10.13 -9.20 32.40
CA ARG A 89 -10.61 -9.01 33.78
C ARG A 89 -11.93 -9.76 33.92
N GLY A 90 -11.83 -11.05 34.30
CA GLY A 90 -13.00 -11.84 34.67
C GLY A 90 -13.80 -11.16 35.79
N PRO A 91 -15.11 -11.39 35.88
CA PRO A 91 -15.91 -10.85 36.96
C PRO A 91 -15.37 -11.36 38.30
N ARG A 92 -15.00 -10.45 39.19
CA ARG A 92 -14.71 -10.80 40.59
C ARG A 92 -15.98 -11.41 41.17
N LEU A 93 -15.95 -12.72 41.38
CA LEU A 93 -16.94 -13.44 42.18
C LEU A 93 -17.08 -12.71 43.52
N ALA A 94 -18.19 -11.99 43.69
CA ALA A 94 -18.53 -11.38 44.95
C ALA A 94 -18.74 -12.52 45.97
N ARG A 95 -17.81 -12.60 46.91
CA ARG A 95 -17.83 -13.48 48.09
C ARG A 95 -19.21 -13.36 48.77
N ARG A 96 -20.00 -14.44 48.75
CA ARG A 96 -21.24 -14.55 49.54
C ARG A 96 -20.90 -14.26 51.00
N LYS A 97 -21.44 -13.18 51.55
CA LYS A 97 -21.49 -12.97 53.00
C LYS A 97 -22.64 -13.83 53.54
N HIS A 98 -22.30 -14.91 54.24
CA HIS A 98 -23.18 -15.46 55.26
C HIS A 98 -22.99 -14.60 56.51
N TRP A 99 -24.08 -14.07 57.06
CA TRP A 99 -24.14 -13.74 58.48
C TRP A 99 -25.51 -14.14 59.02
N LYS A 100 -25.46 -14.59 60.28
CA LYS A 100 -26.49 -15.28 61.07
C LYS A 100 -27.80 -14.53 61.22
#